data_AF-A0A967LH97-F1
#
_entry.id   AF-A0A967LH97-F1
#
_cell.length_a   1.000
_cell.length_b   1.000
_cell.length_c   1.000
_cell.angle_alpha   90.00
_cell.angle_beta   90.00
_cell.angle_gamma   90.00
#
_symmetry.space_group_name_H-M   'P 1'
#
loop_
_entity.id
_entity.type
_entity.pdbx_description
1 polymer ?
#
loop_
_entity_poly.entity_id
_entity_poly.type
_entity_poly.pdbx_seq_one_letter_code
_entity_poly.pdbx_strand_id
1 'polypeptide(L)' 'MEYLVAWLVFPFAAASLAKGKKRNVFLWAVLGLLLGPFAILIVALIKPAPDANEGYN' A
#
# COMPACT_ATOMS: atom_id res chain seq x y z
N MET A 1 -9.53 -18.06 -14.71
CA MET A 1 -8.87 -16.81 -15.16
C MET A 1 -9.39 -15.59 -14.40
N GLU A 2 -10.70 -15.46 -14.17
CA GLU A 2 -11.30 -14.30 -13.48
C GLU A 2 -10.76 -14.04 -12.07
N TYR A 3 -10.48 -15.07 -11.29
CA TYR A 3 -9.93 -14.93 -9.92
C TYR A 3 -8.52 -14.31 -9.90
N LEU A 4 -7.70 -14.55 -10.92
CA LEU A 4 -6.36 -13.93 -11.01
C LEU A 4 -6.46 -12.45 -11.33
N VAL A 5 -7.42 -12.05 -12.17
CA VAL A 5 -7.69 -10.65 -12.51
C VAL A 5 -8.23 -9.90 -11.29
N ALA A 6 -9.17 -10.51 -10.55
CA ALA A 6 -9.64 -9.97 -9.28
C ALA A 6 -8.51 -9.84 -8.25
N TRP A 7 -7.57 -10.80 -8.23
CA TRP A 7 -6.42 -10.78 -7.33
C TRP A 7 -5.45 -9.63 -7.63
N LEU A 8 -5.31 -9.23 -8.90
CA LEU A 8 -4.48 -8.09 -9.29
C LEU A 8 -5.01 -6.75 -8.76
N VAL A 9 -6.27 -6.64 -8.34
CA VAL A 9 -6.80 -5.39 -7.77
C VAL A 9 -6.12 -5.06 -6.43
N PHE A 10 -5.76 -6.06 -5.64
CA PHE A 10 -5.14 -5.87 -4.32
C PHE A 10 -3.78 -5.18 -4.33
N PRO A 11 -2.79 -5.56 -5.18
CA PRO A 11 -1.53 -4.84 -5.29
C PRO A 11 -1.71 -3.39 -5.73
N PHE A 12 -2.63 -3.09 -6.67
CA PHE A 12 -2.89 -1.70 -7.09
C PHE A 12 -3.53 -0.87 -5.97
N ALA A 13 -4.47 -1.45 -5.23
CA ALA A 13 -5.10 -0.78 -4.09
C ALA A 13 -4.10 -0.51 -2.96
N ALA A 14 -3.30 -1.50 -2.58
CA ALA A 14 -2.26 -1.36 -1.55
C ALA A 14 -1.20 -0.32 -1.95
N ALA A 15 -0.75 -0.33 -3.21
CA ALA A 15 0.19 0.63 -3.77
C ALA A 15 -0.37 2.07 -3.74
N SER A 16 -1.63 2.25 -4.11
CA SER A 16 -2.31 3.56 -4.12
C SER A 16 -2.41 4.15 -2.71
N LEU A 17 -2.78 3.32 -1.72
CA LEU A 17 -2.81 3.72 -0.31
C LEU A 17 -1.40 4.02 0.23
N ALA A 18 -0.40 3.24 -0.13
CA ALA A 18 0.98 3.47 0.27
C ALA A 18 1.50 4.81 -0.24
N LYS A 19 1.16 5.18 -1.49
CA LYS A 19 1.51 6.49 -2.06
C LYS A 19 0.91 7.63 -1.25
N GLY A 20 -0.37 7.54 -0.89
CA GLY A 20 -1.04 8.54 -0.04
C GLY A 20 -0.44 8.66 1.37
N LYS A 21 0.14 7.58 1.89
CA LYS A 21 0.81 7.53 3.20
C LYS A 21 2.31 7.77 3.15
N LYS A 22 2.84 8.22 2.00
CA LYS A 22 4.27 8.50 1.79
C LYS A 22 5.18 7.30 2.10
N ARG A 23 4.68 6.10 1.82
CA ARG A 23 5.40 4.83 1.98
C ARG A 23 5.87 4.31 0.62
N ASN A 24 6.79 3.35 0.64
CA ASN A 24 7.31 2.73 -0.56
C ASN A 24 6.22 1.96 -1.33
N VAL A 25 5.79 2.52 -2.46
CA VAL A 25 4.71 2.02 -3.31
C VAL A 25 5.03 0.62 -3.85
N PHE A 26 6.27 0.37 -4.28
CA PHE A 26 6.68 -0.91 -4.86
C PHE A 26 6.64 -2.03 -3.81
N LEU A 27 7.13 -1.74 -2.60
CA LEU A 27 7.07 -2.69 -1.49
C LEU A 27 5.63 -3.08 -1.16
N TRP A 28 4.72 -2.10 -1.08
CA TRP A 28 3.32 -2.34 -0.78
C TRP A 28 2.53 -2.99 -1.93
N ALA A 29 2.92 -2.77 -3.18
CA ALA A 29 2.38 -3.52 -4.32
C ALA A 29 2.71 -5.02 -4.20
N VAL A 30 3.98 -5.36 -3.94
CA VAL A 30 4.40 -6.76 -3.77
C VAL A 30 3.69 -7.41 -2.57
N LEU A 31 3.58 -6.67 -1.46
CA LEU A 31 2.82 -7.13 -0.29
C LEU A 31 1.33 -7.32 -0.62
N GLY A 32 0.72 -6.42 -1.40
CA GLY A 32 -0.68 -6.57 -1.85
C GLY A 32 -0.91 -7.75 -2.78
N LEU A 33 0.11 -8.17 -3.55
CA LEU A 33 0.03 -9.38 -4.35
C LEU A 33 0.13 -10.65 -3.50
N LEU A 34 0.97 -10.66 -2.47
CA LEU A 34 1.23 -11.84 -1.62
C LEU A 34 0.21 -12.01 -0.49
N LEU A 35 -0.14 -10.91 0.20
CA LEU A 35 -1.07 -10.88 1.33
C LEU A 35 -2.51 -10.57 0.90
N GLY A 36 -2.73 -10.10 -0.34
CA GLY A 36 -4.05 -9.74 -0.85
C GLY A 36 -4.70 -8.62 -0.03
N PRO A 37 -5.94 -8.80 0.45
CA PRO A 37 -6.69 -7.77 1.17
C PRO A 37 -6.04 -7.36 2.50
N PHE A 38 -5.25 -8.25 3.13
CA PHE A 38 -4.60 -7.93 4.40
C PHE A 38 -3.55 -6.82 4.25
N ALA A 39 -2.83 -6.74 3.12
CA ALA A 39 -1.90 -5.64 2.87
C ALA A 39 -2.60 -4.28 2.85
N ILE A 40 -3.81 -4.22 2.27
CA ILE A 40 -4.64 -3.01 2.25
C ILE A 40 -4.99 -2.58 3.67
N LEU A 41 -5.42 -3.52 4.51
CA LEU A 41 -5.74 -3.24 5.91
C LEU A 41 -4.52 -2.73 6.68
N ILE A 42 -3.36 -3.38 6.51
CA ILE A 42 -2.14 -2.98 7.22
C ILE A 42 -1.73 -1.56 6.78
N VAL A 43 -1.67 -1.28 5.47
CA VAL A 43 -1.31 0.08 4.99
C VAL A 43 -2.35 1.11 5.41
N ALA A 44 -3.65 0.77 5.42
CA ALA A 44 -4.72 1.66 5.83
C ALA A 44 -4.59 2.07 7.31
N LEU A 45 -4.22 1.14 8.18
CA LEU A 45 -4.09 1.36 9.62
C LEU A 45 -2.75 1.99 10.04
N ILE A 46 -1.69 1.83 9.25
CA ILE A 46 -0.37 2.42 9.56
C ILE A 46 -0.42 3.95 9.41
N LYS A 47 0.18 4.69 10.36
CA LYS A 47 0.34 6.14 10.25
C LYS A 47 1.20 6.51 9.02
N PRO A 48 0.86 7.58 8.27
CA PRO A 48 1.73 8.10 7.22
C PRO A 48 3.18 8.20 7.71
N ALA A 49 4.13 7.86 6.84
CA ALA A 49 5.53 8.09 7.18
C ALA A 49 5.71 9.60 7.43
N PRO A 50 6.41 9.99 8.51
CA PRO A 50 6.75 11.40 8.71
C PRO A 50 7.53 11.88 7.49
N ASP A 51 7.17 13.04 6.96
CA ASP A 51 8.00 13.65 5.93
C ASP A 51 9.33 14.01 6.54
N ALA A 52 10.41 13.80 5.80
CA ALA A 52 11.72 14.36 6.12
C ALA A 52 11.69 15.90 6.28
N ASN A 53 10.60 16.56 5.86
CA ASN A 53 10.37 17.99 5.97
C ASN A 53 9.47 18.42 7.15
N GLU A 54 9.00 17.51 7.99
CA GLU A 54 8.04 17.81 9.08
C GLU A 54 8.72 18.39 10.34
N GLY A 55 10.05 18.58 10.33
CA GLY A 55 10.85 19.04 11.47
C GLY A 55 11.39 20.47 11.42
N TYR A 56 11.05 21.27 10.40
CA TYR A 56 11.43 22.68 10.32
C TYR A 56 10.17 23.57 10.33
N ASN A 57 9.58 23.77 11.51
CA ASN A 57 8.71 24.93 11.81
C ASN A 57 9.07 25.46 13.19
#